data_AF-A0A838PA39-F1
#
_entry.id   AF-A0A838PA39-F1
#
_cell.length_a   1.000
_cell.length_b   1.000
_cell.length_c   1.000
_cell.angle_alpha   90.00
_cell.angle_beta   90.00
_cell.angle_gamma   90.00
#
_symmetry.space_group_name_H-M   'P 1'
#
loop_
_entity.id
_entity.type
_entity.pdbx_description
1 polymer ?
#
loop_
_entity_poly.entity_id
_entity_poly.type
_entity_poly.pdbx_seq_one_letter_code
_entity_poly.pdbx_strand_id
1 'polypeptide(L)' 'MSETKPILTRDFFAEHAKDIEKILRHAVNQALLMHKQLGNPIATWKDGKVVIVPPEEIVILSDVNSSKE' A
#
# COMPACT_ATOMS: atom_id res chain seq x y z
N MET A 1 0.57 -7.39 31.20
CA MET A 1 -0.09 -6.21 30.59
C MET A 1 -1.09 -6.75 29.59
N SER A 2 -2.38 -6.54 29.81
CA SER A 2 -3.44 -7.02 28.92
C SER A 2 -3.48 -6.09 27.70
N GLU A 3 -2.99 -6.53 26.55
CA GLU A 3 -3.23 -5.83 25.29
C GLU A 3 -4.73 -5.93 24.96
N THR A 4 -5.48 -4.87 25.26
CA THR A 4 -6.84 -4.71 24.77
C THR A 4 -6.79 -4.55 23.26
N LYS A 5 -7.12 -5.62 22.54
CA LYS A 5 -7.31 -5.57 21.08
C LYS A 5 -8.35 -4.48 20.78
N PRO A 6 -8.02 -3.50 19.93
CA PRO A 6 -8.95 -2.42 19.64
C PRO A 6 -10.23 -3.01 19.04
N ILE A 7 -11.37 -2.61 19.61
CA ILE A 7 -12.68 -2.93 19.05
C ILE A 7 -12.77 -2.12 17.77
N LEU A 8 -12.78 -2.80 16.62
CA LEU A 8 -12.97 -2.18 15.32
C LEU A 8 -14.41 -1.69 15.23
N THR A 9 -14.67 -0.50 15.76
CA THR A 9 -15.93 0.21 15.58
C THR A 9 -16.00 0.75 14.15
N ARG A 10 -17.21 1.09 13.71
CA ARG A 10 -17.45 1.64 12.37
C ARG A 10 -16.62 2.91 12.11
N ASP A 11 -16.34 3.68 13.14
CA ASP A 11 -15.67 4.97 13.06
C ASP A 11 -14.14 4.86 13.15
N PHE A 12 -13.60 3.73 13.61
CA PHE A 12 -12.15 3.50 13.74
C PHE A 12 -11.38 3.83 12.44
N PHE A 13 -11.87 3.35 11.30
CA PHE A 13 -11.22 3.60 10.01
C PHE A 13 -11.33 5.05 9.56
N ALA A 14 -12.40 5.75 9.95
CA ALA A 14 -12.58 7.17 9.63
C ALA A 14 -11.65 8.04 10.48
N GLU A 15 -11.57 7.77 11.79
CA GLU A 15 -10.70 8.48 12.73
C GLU A 15 -9.21 8.32 12.39
N HIS A 16 -8.81 7.12 11.98
CA HIS A 16 -7.42 6.78 11.67
C HIS A 16 -7.10 6.73 10.18
N ALA A 17 -7.99 7.26 9.31
CA ALA A 17 -7.87 7.12 7.87
C ALA A 17 -6.48 7.49 7.32
N LYS A 18 -5.92 8.61 7.79
CA LYS A 18 -4.61 9.12 7.33
C LYS A 18 -3.44 8.20 7.72
N ASP A 19 -3.45 7.70 8.96
CA ASP A 19 -2.39 6.83 9.46
C ASP A 19 -2.45 5.47 8.76
N ILE A 20 -3.66 4.94 8.59
CA ILE A 20 -3.92 3.70 7.86
C ILE A 20 -3.47 3.86 6.40
N GLU A 21 -3.84 4.95 5.74
CA GLU A 21 -3.42 5.24 4.37
C GLU A 21 -1.89 5.28 4.26
N LYS A 22 -1.20 5.97 5.17
CA LYS A 22 0.27 6.07 5.18
C LYS A 22 0.93 4.70 5.33
N ILE A 23 0.45 3.88 6.26
CA ILE A 23 0.98 2.53 6.51
C ILE A 23 0.74 1.63 5.29
N LEU A 24 -0.47 1.67 4.72
CA LEU A 24 -0.81 0.87 3.54
C LEU A 24 0.01 1.29 2.31
N ARG A 25 0.20 2.59 2.07
CA ARG A 25 1.05 3.09 0.98
C ARG A 25 2.48 2.59 1.12
N HIS A 26 3.03 2.63 2.33
CA HIS A 26 4.36 2.11 2.60
C HIS A 26 4.44 0.60 2.33
N ALA A 27 3.50 -0.18 2.86
CA ALA A 27 3.46 -1.63 2.67
C ALA A 27 3.32 -2.02 1.19
N VAL A 28 2.45 -1.34 0.44
CA VAL A 28 2.28 -1.56 -1.01
C VAL A 28 3.58 -1.26 -1.75
N ASN A 29 4.23 -0.12 -1.48
CA ASN A 29 5.50 0.21 -2.13
C ASN A 29 6.59 -0.84 -1.87
N GLN A 30 6.68 -1.37 -0.64
CA GLN A 30 7.62 -2.46 -0.33
C GLN A 30 7.30 -3.73 -1.11
N ALA A 31 6.02 -4.12 -1.18
CA ALA A 31 5.61 -5.29 -1.95
C ALA A 31 5.90 -5.13 -3.44
N LEU A 32 5.60 -3.98 -4.02
CA LEU A 32 5.90 -3.67 -5.42
C LEU A 32 7.41 -3.74 -5.71
N LEU A 33 8.23 -3.22 -4.79
CA LEU A 33 9.69 -3.27 -4.91
C LEU A 33 10.20 -4.72 -4.91
N MET A 34 9.70 -5.55 -3.99
CA MET A 34 10.05 -6.98 -3.93
C MET A 34 9.66 -7.72 -5.22
N HIS A 35 8.45 -7.49 -5.74
CA HIS A 35 8.00 -8.09 -6.99
C HIS A 35 8.89 -7.70 -8.15
N LYS A 36 9.22 -6.41 -8.27
CA LYS A 36 10.13 -5.89 -9.30
C LYS A 36 11.52 -6.53 -9.22
N GLN A 37 12.11 -6.60 -8.03
CA GLN A 37 13.45 -7.17 -7.82
C GLN A 37 13.53 -8.68 -8.10
N LEU A 38 12.45 -9.41 -7.80
CA LEU A 38 12.39 -10.86 -8.02
C LEU A 38 11.92 -11.24 -9.43
N GLY A 39 11.62 -10.29 -10.30
CA GLY A 39 11.09 -10.57 -11.64
C GLY A 39 9.68 -11.15 -11.61
N ASN A 40 8.89 -10.87 -10.57
CA ASN A 40 7.52 -11.34 -10.43
C ASN A 40 6.51 -10.31 -10.94
N PRO A 41 5.62 -10.65 -11.90
CA PRO A 41 4.58 -9.73 -12.33
C PRO A 41 3.53 -9.50 -11.23
N ILE A 42 2.70 -8.48 -11.41
CA ILE A 42 1.55 -8.18 -10.54
C ILE A 42 0.27 -8.07 -11.36
N ALA A 43 -0.86 -8.34 -10.73
CA ALA A 43 -2.18 -8.07 -11.30
C ALA A 43 -2.70 -6.72 -10.77
N THR A 44 -3.18 -5.87 -11.67
CA THR A 44 -3.80 -4.58 -11.31
C THR A 44 -5.19 -4.48 -11.94
N TRP A 45 -6.01 -3.57 -11.43
CA TRP A 45 -7.30 -3.25 -12.04
C TRP A 45 -7.20 -1.95 -12.82
N LYS A 46 -7.51 -1.99 -14.11
CA LYS A 46 -7.49 -0.81 -14.99
C LYS A 46 -8.67 -0.88 -15.94
N ASP A 47 -9.44 0.21 -16.00
CA ASP A 47 -10.58 0.36 -16.92
C ASP A 47 -11.58 -0.82 -16.87
N GLY A 48 -11.89 -1.29 -15.66
CA GLY A 48 -12.86 -2.38 -15.45
C GLY A 48 -12.32 -3.78 -15.76
N LYS A 49 -11.01 -3.94 -15.96
CA LYS A 49 -10.37 -5.22 -16.30
C LYS A 49 -9.16 -5.49 -15.42
N VAL A 50 -8.86 -6.78 -15.23
CA VAL A 50 -7.59 -7.22 -14.66
C VAL A 50 -6.51 -7.13 -15.74
N VAL A 51 -5.43 -6.42 -15.44
CA VAL A 51 -4.24 -6.27 -16.30
C VAL A 51 -3.03 -6.78 -15.55
N ILE A 52 -2.23 -7.63 -16.20
CA ILE A 52 -0.95 -8.09 -15.67
C ILE A 52 0.12 -7.07 -16.05
N VAL A 53 0.85 -6.58 -15.05
CA VAL A 53 1.96 -5.64 -15.22
C VAL A 53 3.26 -6.43 -15.06
N PRO A 54 4.14 -6.44 -16.08
CA PRO A 54 5.44 -7.09 -15.98
C PRO A 54 6.36 -6.36 -14.99
N PRO A 55 7.34 -7.04 -14.37
CA PRO A 55 8.18 -6.49 -13.29
C PRO A 55 8.86 -5.15 -13.65
N GLU A 56 9.33 -5.05 -14.88
CA GLU A 56 10.05 -3.93 -15.49
C GLU A 56 9.19 -2.67 -15.57
N GLU A 57 7.88 -2.83 -15.76
CA GLU A 57 6.88 -1.75 -15.79
C GLU A 57 6.32 -1.40 -14.41
N ILE A 58 6.63 -2.17 -13.36
CA ILE A 58 6.19 -1.83 -12.00
C ILE A 58 6.83 -0.51 -11.59
N VAL A 59 5.98 0.50 -11.31
CA VAL A 59 6.40 1.81 -10.83
C VAL A 59 6.48 1.79 -9.30
N ILE A 60 7.63 2.19 -8.76
CA ILE A 60 7.81 2.39 -7.32
C ILE A 60 7.71 3.88 -7.05
N LEU A 61 6.77 4.28 -6.20
CA LEU A 61 6.67 5.68 -5.77
C LEU A 61 7.77 5.92 -4.74
N SER A 62 8.92 6.43 -5.19
CA SER A 62 9.94 6.99 -4.30
C SER A 62 9.38 8.28 -3.68
N ASP A 63 9.22 8.26 -2.36
CA ASP A 63 9.01 9.42 -1.48
C ASP A 63 7.64 10.12 -1.52
N VAL A 64 6.74 9.71 -0.63
CA VAL A 64 5.59 10.53 -0.18
C VAL A 64 5.86 11.12 1.22
N ASN A 65 7.12 11.50 1.52
CA ASN A 65 7.45 12.19 2.78
C ASN A 65 8.51 13.31 2.65
N SER A 66 8.95 13.66 1.44
CA SER A 66 9.89 14.78 1.25
C SER A 66 9.18 16.06 0.82
N SER A 67 8.15 16.51 1.55
CA SER A 67 7.58 17.88 1.46
C SER A 67 6.49 18.12 2.52
N LYS A 68 6.88 18.52 3.74
CA LYS A 68 6.49 19.79 4.40
C LYS A 68 6.77 19.72 5.91
N GLU A 69 7.68 20.61 6.31
CA GLU A 69 7.97 21.18 7.65
C GLU A 69 8.48 20.25 8.76
#